data_AF-A0A382WHU2-F1
#
_entry.id   AF-A0A382WHU2-F1
#
_cell.length_a   1.000
_cell.length_b   1.000
_cell.length_c   1.000
_cell.angle_alpha   90.00
_cell.angle_beta   90.00
_cell.angle_gamma   90.00
#
_symmetry.space_group_name_H-M   'P 1'
#
loop_
_entity.id
_entity.type
_entity.pdbx_description
1 polymer ?
#
loop_
_entity_poly.entity_id
_entity_poly.type
_entity_poly.pdbx_seq_one_letter_code
_entity_poly.pdbx_strand_id
1 'polypeptide(L)' 'MPLFSLHQVSKYYGAQIVVQNISWGIDPGHHVGLIGANGAGKTTILKLITSELTPDRGDISRQKGCRVGYLTQDPDLDPT' A
#
# COMPACT_ATOMS: atom_id res chain seq x y z
N MET A 1 -15.61 6.22 -8.41
CA MET A 1 -14.84 6.34 -7.15
C MET A 1 -13.65 5.42 -7.27
N PRO A 2 -12.47 5.82 -6.78
CA PRO A 2 -11.30 4.95 -6.79
C PRO A 2 -11.57 3.70 -5.94
N LEU A 3 -11.00 2.56 -6.35
CA LEU A 3 -11.02 1.33 -5.55
C LEU A 3 -10.25 1.53 -4.25
N PHE A 4 -9.15 2.29 -4.33
CA PHE A 4 -8.24 2.60 -3.25
C PHE A 4 -7.70 4.02 -3.40
N SER A 5 -7.61 4.78 -2.32
CA SER A 5 -6.90 6.06 -2.33
C SER A 5 -6.14 6.33 -1.03
N LEU A 6 -5.07 7.08 -1.17
CA LEU A 6 -4.22 7.64 -0.14
C LEU A 6 -4.40 9.15 -0.18
N HIS A 7 -4.56 9.75 0.99
CA HIS A 7 -4.62 11.19 1.14
C HIS A 7 -3.58 11.63 2.18
N GLN A 8 -2.50 12.28 1.70
CA GLN A 8 -1.41 12.83 2.52
C GLN A 8 -0.78 11.80 3.46
N VAL A 9 -0.68 10.55 3.01
CA VAL A 9 -0.26 9.43 3.83
C VAL A 9 1.23 9.49 4.12
N SER A 10 1.59 9.30 5.39
CA SER A 10 2.98 9.14 5.82
C SER A 10 3.14 7.91 6.71
N LYS A 11 4.30 7.24 6.61
CA LYS A 11 4.67 6.09 7.45
C LYS A 11 6.11 6.24 7.92
N TYR A 12 6.31 6.01 9.21
CA TYR A 12 7.58 6.09 9.92
C TYR A 12 7.90 4.76 10.61
N TYR A 13 9.18 4.44 10.73
CA TYR A 13 9.68 3.43 11.67
C TYR A 13 10.73 4.09 12.57
N GLY A 14 10.35 4.36 13.81
CA GLY A 14 11.16 5.20 14.70
C GLY A 14 11.36 6.59 14.09
N ALA A 15 12.62 7.01 13.94
CA ALA A 15 12.98 8.29 13.33
C ALA A 15 13.03 8.26 11.79
N GLN A 16 12.95 7.08 11.17
CA GLN A 16 13.08 6.94 9.73
C GLN A 16 11.73 7.16 9.03
N ILE A 17 11.71 8.09 8.08
CA ILE A 17 10.57 8.30 7.18
C ILE A 17 10.69 7.32 6.01
N VAL A 18 9.70 6.45 5.84
CA VAL A 18 9.65 5.50 4.71
C VAL A 18 8.79 6.02 3.57
N VAL A 19 7.68 6.67 3.93
CA VAL A 19 6.76 7.29 2.99
C VAL A 19 6.36 8.64 3.57
N GLN A 20 6.41 9.69 2.76
CA GLN A 20 6.11 11.05 3.21
C GLN A 20 5.05 11.70 2.32
N ASN A 21 3.93 12.06 2.93
CA ASN A 21 2.89 12.91 2.35
C ASN A 21 2.44 12.48 0.95
N ILE A 22 2.13 11.19 0.75
CA ILE A 22 1.69 10.68 -0.55
C ILE A 22 0.17 10.80 -0.70
N SER A 23 -0.26 11.34 -1.84
CA SER A 23 -1.66 11.40 -2.26
C SER A 23 -1.79 10.76 -3.63
N TRP A 24 -2.48 9.63 -3.70
CA TRP A 24 -2.56 8.80 -4.90
C TRP A 24 -3.74 7.82 -4.81
N GLY A 25 -4.19 7.25 -5.92
CA GLY A 25 -5.25 6.24 -5.92
C GLY A 25 -5.24 5.32 -7.14
N ILE A 26 -5.99 4.23 -7.01
CA ILE A 26 -6.19 3.22 -8.05
C ILE A 26 -7.67 3.21 -8.42
N ASP A 27 -7.98 3.49 -9.68
CA ASP A 27 -9.33 3.40 -10.21
C ASP A 27 -9.62 2.00 -10.80
N PRO A 28 -10.91 1.63 -10.93
CA PRO A 28 -11.29 0.39 -11.60
C PRO A 28 -10.68 0.29 -13.01
N GLY A 29 -10.08 -0.88 -13.32
CA GLY A 29 -9.46 -1.14 -14.62
C GLY A 29 -8.02 -0.61 -14.77
N HIS A 30 -7.47 0.08 -13.77
CA HIS A 30 -6.06 0.49 -13.81
C HIS A 30 -5.12 -0.70 -13.61
N HIS A 31 -4.06 -0.72 -14.42
CA HIS A 31 -2.89 -1.58 -14.24
C HIS A 31 -1.72 -0.68 -13.83
N VAL A 32 -1.27 -0.80 -12.59
CA VAL A 32 -0.28 0.11 -12.01
C VAL A 32 0.98 -0.68 -11.64
N GLY A 33 2.15 -0.16 -12.05
CA GLY A 33 3.44 -0.62 -11.57
C GLY A 33 4.01 0.33 -10.52
N LEU A 34 4.45 -0.20 -9.37
CA LEU A 34 5.19 0.56 -8.35
C LEU A 34 6.68 0.25 -8.47
N ILE A 35 7.46 1.23 -8.92
CA ILE A 35 8.91 1.10 -9.16
C ILE A 35 9.73 1.93 -8.17
N GLY A 36 10.97 1.52 -7.95
CA GLY A 36 11.92 2.20 -7.06
C GLY A 36 13.00 1.26 -6.54
N ALA A 37 14.09 1.81 -6.01
CA ALA A 37 15.20 1.04 -5.46
C ALA A 37 14.78 0.15 -4.26
N ASN A 38 15.63 -0.80 -3.89
CA ASN A 38 15.43 -1.57 -2.65
C ASN A 38 15.47 -0.62 -1.44
N GLY A 39 14.54 -0.81 -0.49
CA GLY A 39 14.37 0.10 0.64
C GLY A 39 13.54 1.36 0.37
N ALA A 40 13.13 1.64 -0.88
CA ALA A 40 12.34 2.83 -1.22
C ALA A 40 10.87 2.82 -0.71
N GLY A 41 10.49 1.88 0.16
CA GLY A 41 9.15 1.84 0.77
C GLY A 41 8.07 1.11 -0.04
N LYS A 42 8.41 0.42 -1.13
CA LYS A 42 7.43 -0.31 -1.98
C LYS A 42 6.59 -1.30 -1.18
N THR A 43 7.23 -2.20 -0.43
CA THR A 43 6.55 -3.18 0.42
C THR A 43 5.70 -2.50 1.50
N THR A 44 6.15 -1.36 2.03
CA THR A 44 5.36 -0.55 2.98
C THR A 44 4.08 -0.03 2.35
N ILE A 45 4.14 0.49 1.12
CA ILE A 45 2.94 0.94 0.38
C ILE A 45 1.99 -0.23 0.11
N LEU A 46 2.51 -1.38 -0.32
CA LEU A 46 1.68 -2.58 -0.52
C LEU A 46 0.98 -3.00 0.77
N LYS A 47 1.69 -3.01 1.90
CA LYS A 47 1.11 -3.33 3.22
C LYS A 47 0.05 -2.32 3.69
N LEU A 48 0.21 -1.04 3.34
CA LEU A 48 -0.83 -0.01 3.55
C LEU A 48 -2.07 -0.27 2.67
N ILE A 49 -1.86 -0.77 1.43
CA ILE A 49 -2.94 -1.18 0.51
C ILE A 49 -3.65 -2.45 0.97
N THR A 50 -2.98 -3.34 1.68
CA THR A 50 -3.58 -4.59 2.19
C THR A 50 -4.17 -4.45 3.60
N SER A 51 -3.98 -3.29 4.26
CA SER A 51 -4.34 -3.04 5.67
C SER A 51 -3.50 -3.81 6.69
N GLU A 52 -2.39 -4.42 6.28
CA GLU A 52 -1.40 -4.97 7.22
C GLU A 52 -0.70 -3.86 8.01
N LEU A 53 -0.65 -2.65 7.45
CA LEU A 53 -0.18 -1.46 8.14
C LEU A 53 -1.24 -0.36 8.14
N THR A 54 -1.20 0.46 9.18
CA THR A 54 -1.91 1.74 9.26
C THR A 54 -0.95 2.89 8.97
N PRO A 55 -1.43 3.97 8.33
CA PRO A 55 -0.64 5.18 8.19
C PRO A 55 -0.42 5.83 9.57
N ASP A 56 0.68 6.55 9.74
CA ASP A 56 0.92 7.34 10.95
C ASP A 56 0.36 8.77 10.82
N ARG A 57 0.18 9.22 9.57
CA ARG A 57 -0.53 10.46 9.21
C ARG A 57 -1.29 10.27 7.90
N GLY A 58 -2.34 11.06 7.72
CA GLY A 58 -3.20 11.01 6.54
C GLY A 58 -4.17 9.84 6.58
N ASP A 59 -4.88 9.64 5.47
CA ASP A 59 -6.03 8.74 5.41
C ASP A 59 -5.94 7.79 4.22
N ILE A 60 -6.46 6.58 4.43
CA ILE A 60 -6.61 5.57 3.39
C ILE A 60 -8.10 5.30 3.20
N SER A 61 -8.59 5.46 1.98
CA SER A 61 -9.97 5.12 1.63
C SER A 61 -10.01 3.90 0.69
N ARG A 62 -11.03 3.07 0.87
CA ARG A 62 -11.30 1.91 0.01
C ARG A 62 -12.76 1.87 -0.35
N GLN A 63 -13.05 1.50 -1.59
CA GLN A 63 -14.42 1.28 -2.01
C GLN A 63 -15.04 0.15 -1.17
N LYS A 64 -16.26 0.38 -0.67
CA LYS A 64 -17.00 -0.63 0.08
C LYS A 64 -17.17 -1.92 -0.74
N GLY A 65 -16.86 -3.06 -0.13
CA GLY A 65 -16.90 -4.37 -0.80
C GLY A 65 -15.68 -4.70 -1.66
N CYS A 66 -14.67 -3.82 -1.74
CA CYS A 66 -13.40 -4.15 -2.38
C CYS A 66 -12.70 -5.28 -1.62
N ARG A 67 -12.24 -6.30 -2.36
CA ARG A 67 -11.41 -7.39 -1.83
C ARG A 67 -10.00 -7.22 -2.39
N VAL A 68 -9.00 -7.37 -1.53
CA VAL A 68 -7.59 -7.31 -1.90
C VAL A 68 -7.02 -8.71 -1.82
N GLY A 69 -6.47 -9.20 -2.94
CA GLY A 69 -5.58 -10.36 -2.95
C GLY A 69 -4.13 -9.86 -2.88
N TYR A 70 -3.30 -10.51 -2.07
CA TYR A 70 -1.90 -10.14 -1.91
C TYR A 70 -1.01 -11.36 -2.07
N LEU A 71 -0.08 -11.28 -3.03
CA LEU A 71 1.00 -12.24 -3.19
C LEU A 71 2.25 -11.62 -2.57
N THR A 72 2.75 -12.25 -1.50
CA THR A 72 3.95 -11.79 -0.81
C THR A 72 5.19 -12.06 -1.66
N GLN A 73 6.29 -11.37 -1.33
CA GLN A 73 7.57 -11.57 -2.00
C GLN A 73 8.11 -12.99 -1.80
N ASP A 74 8.00 -13.49 -0.57
CA ASP A 74 8.29 -14.88 -0.21
C ASP A 74 6.95 -15.55 0.14
N PRO A 75 6.23 -16.11 -0.85
CA PRO A 75 4.98 -16.79 -0.59
C PRO A 75 5.23 -18.14 0.07
N ASP A 76 4.41 -18.44 1.09
CA ASP A 76 4.30 -19.81 1.58
C ASP A 76 3.44 -20.59 0.57
N LEU A 77 4.12 -21.37 -0.26
CA LEU A 77 3.51 -22.21 -1.29
C LEU A 77 3.29 -23.60 -0.71
N ASP A 78 2.55 -23.66 0.39
CA ASP A 78 2.29 -24.90 1.11
C ASP A 78 1.83 -25.96 0.08
N PRO A 79 2.60 -27.05 -0.13
CA PRO A 79 2.33 -28.00 -1.20
C PRO A 79 1.22 -29.01 -0.83
N THR A 80 0.49 -28.76 0.26
CA THR A 80 -0.52 -29.68 0.81
C THR A 80 -1.92 -29.46 0.26
#